data_AF-A0A5N7ZDT2-F1
#
_entry.id   AF-A0A5N7ZDT2-F1
#
_cell.length_a   1.000
_cell.length_b   1.000
_cell.length_c   1.000
_cell.angle_alpha   90.00
_cell.angle_beta   90.00
_cell.angle_gamma   90.00
#
_symmetry.space_group_name_H-M   'P 1'
#
loop_
_entity.id
_entity.type
_entity.pdbx_description
1 polymer ?
#
loop_
_entity_poly.entity_id
_entity_poly.type
_entity_poly.pdbx_seq_one_letter_code
_entity_poly.pdbx_strand_id
1 'polypeptide(L)'
;MSKDKKPNPSKIRISPWVIYGAVLLILIAIQLVSSGTNFQEVKPTSLSRFYQYLDSGQVEKVVFNKSTAQVYLNKEALNSKTHEKIEKKNLLGKDNTGPHYTLD
;
A
#
# COMPACT_ATOMS: atom_id res chain seq x y z
N MET A 1 60.68 -19.66 -25.30
CA MET A 1 60.71 -18.63 -24.25
C MET A 1 59.30 -18.15 -23.98
N SER A 2 58.94 -18.13 -22.70
CA SER A 2 57.59 -17.94 -22.16
C SER A 2 57.13 -16.47 -22.20
N LYS A 3 55.82 -16.26 -22.37
CA LYS A 3 55.03 -15.22 -21.67
C LYS A 3 53.53 -15.35 -22.02
N ASP A 4 52.89 -16.33 -21.41
CA ASP A 4 51.43 -16.34 -21.22
C ASP A 4 51.02 -15.16 -20.34
N LYS A 5 50.49 -14.10 -20.96
CA LYS A 5 49.81 -13.03 -20.22
C LYS A 5 48.38 -13.49 -19.94
N LYS A 6 48.16 -14.12 -18.78
CA LYS A 6 46.81 -14.28 -18.23
C LYS A 6 46.18 -12.89 -18.04
N PRO A 7 44.95 -12.63 -18.51
CA PRO A 7 44.26 -11.39 -18.21
C PRO A 7 43.99 -11.34 -16.71
N ASN A 8 44.62 -10.39 -16.04
CA ASN A 8 44.35 -10.07 -14.63
C ASN A 8 42.88 -9.62 -14.53
N PRO A 9 42.04 -10.21 -13.65
CA PRO A 9 40.67 -9.74 -13.49
C PRO A 9 40.71 -8.27 -13.07
N SER A 10 40.07 -7.42 -13.87
CA SER A 10 40.03 -5.98 -13.65
C SER A 10 39.46 -5.71 -12.26
N LYS A 11 40.33 -5.25 -11.35
CA LYS A 11 39.93 -4.83 -10.01
C LYS A 11 38.96 -3.66 -10.17
N ILE A 12 37.67 -3.91 -9.99
CA ILE A 12 36.64 -2.89 -10.12
C ILE A 12 36.91 -1.83 -9.04
N ARG A 13 37.31 -0.64 -9.46
CA ARG A 13 37.60 0.49 -8.57
C ARG A 13 36.29 1.22 -8.33
N ILE A 14 35.52 0.78 -7.34
CA ILE A 14 34.28 1.45 -6.95
C ILE A 14 34.66 2.68 -6.11
N SER A 15 34.25 3.87 -6.56
CA SER A 15 34.46 5.11 -5.81
C SER A 15 33.68 5.07 -4.50
N PRO A 16 34.21 5.60 -3.37
CA PRO A 16 33.46 5.75 -2.12
C PRO A 16 32.11 6.46 -2.31
N TRP A 17 31.99 7.35 -3.30
CA TRP A 17 30.76 8.06 -3.68
C TRP A 17 29.60 7.13 -4.05
N VAL A 18 29.87 5.94 -4.61
CA VAL A 18 28.84 4.97 -4.99
C VAL A 18 28.11 4.41 -3.77
N ILE A 19 28.82 4.27 -2.64
CA ILE A 19 28.23 3.78 -1.38
C ILE A 19 27.20 4.79 -0.86
N TYR A 20 27.51 6.09 -0.92
CA TYR A 20 26.55 7.12 -0.53
C TYR A 20 25.31 7.13 -1.42
N GLY A 21 25.49 6.94 -2.74
CA GLY A 21 24.37 6.80 -3.68
C GLY A 21 23.51 5.56 -3.41
N ALA A 22 24.14 4.43 -3.09
CA ALA A 22 23.44 3.20 -2.72
C ALA A 22 22.66 3.37 -1.41
N VAL A 23 23.24 4.01 -0.40
CA VAL A 23 22.56 4.30 0.88
C VAL A 23 21.36 5.23 0.64
N LEU A 24 21.51 6.28 -0.17
CA LEU A 24 20.40 7.17 -0.50
C LEU A 24 19.26 6.44 -1.24
N LEU A 25 19.59 5.58 -2.21
CA LEU A 25 18.59 4.76 -2.90
C LEU A 25 17.88 3.80 -1.96
N ILE A 26 18.58 3.19 -1.00
CA ILE A 26 17.97 2.33 0.01
C ILE A 26 17.00 3.14 0.88
N LEU A 27 17.37 4.35 1.31
CA LEU A 27 16.49 5.21 2.09
C LEU A 27 15.24 5.62 1.31
N ILE A 28 15.38 5.93 0.01
CA ILE A 28 14.24 6.24 -0.87
C ILE A 28 13.36 5.00 -1.08
N ALA A 29 13.96 3.83 -1.29
CA ALA A 29 13.24 2.57 -1.44
C ALA A 29 12.48 2.21 -0.15
N ILE A 30 13.11 2.39 1.02
CA ILE A 30 12.46 2.24 2.31
C ILE A 30 11.31 3.24 2.39
N GLN A 31 11.53 4.54 2.14
CA GLN A 31 10.45 5.55 2.16
C GLN A 31 9.28 5.18 1.24
N LEU A 32 9.53 4.68 0.03
CA LEU A 32 8.49 4.24 -0.90
C LEU A 32 7.72 3.02 -0.39
N VAL A 33 8.41 2.05 0.22
CA VAL A 33 7.81 0.83 0.77
C VAL A 33 7.12 1.08 2.12
N SER A 34 7.71 1.92 2.97
CA SER A 34 7.24 2.25 4.34
C SER A 34 6.15 3.32 4.36
N SER A 35 6.00 4.11 3.30
CA SER A 35 4.78 4.91 3.07
C SER A 35 3.53 4.04 2.84
N GLY A 36 3.69 2.72 2.79
CA GLY A 36 2.65 1.74 2.51
C GLY A 36 1.63 1.46 3.60
N THR A 37 1.31 2.42 4.47
CA THR A 37 0.20 2.22 5.41
C THR A 37 -1.19 2.36 4.80
N ASN A 38 -1.36 2.84 3.55
CA ASN A 38 -2.69 2.92 2.90
C ASN A 38 -2.65 2.77 1.36
N PHE A 39 -1.95 1.77 0.81
CA PHE A 39 -2.06 1.48 -0.63
C PHE A 39 -3.43 0.91 -1.03
N GLN A 40 -4.29 0.61 -0.06
CA GLN A 40 -5.72 0.67 -0.31
C GLN A 40 -6.14 2.11 -0.17
N GLU A 41 -6.57 2.67 -1.28
CA GLU A 41 -7.22 3.98 -1.34
C GLU A 41 -8.52 3.89 -0.53
N VAL A 42 -8.41 4.05 0.80
CA VAL A 42 -9.57 4.09 1.71
C VAL A 42 -10.32 5.37 1.36
N LYS A 43 -11.53 5.22 0.82
CA LYS A 43 -12.24 6.36 0.26
C LYS A 43 -12.84 7.19 1.38
N PRO A 44 -12.67 8.51 1.41
CA PRO A 44 -13.46 9.34 2.31
C PRO A 44 -14.93 9.22 1.90
N THR A 45 -15.80 9.07 2.89
CA THR A 45 -17.26 9.11 2.70
C THR A 45 -17.86 10.23 3.52
N SER A 46 -19.06 10.67 3.17
CA SER A 46 -19.79 11.66 3.97
C SER A 46 -20.67 10.97 5.00
N LEU A 47 -20.98 11.69 6.08
CA LEU A 47 -21.85 11.18 7.14
C LEU A 47 -23.22 10.74 6.60
N SER A 48 -23.80 11.48 5.66
CA SER A 48 -25.08 11.12 5.03
C SER A 48 -25.00 9.81 4.22
N ARG A 49 -23.90 9.59 3.49
CA ARG A 49 -23.70 8.35 2.73
C ARG A 49 -23.44 7.17 3.66
N PHE A 50 -22.68 7.40 4.73
CA PHE A 50 -22.48 6.40 5.77
C PHE A 50 -23.81 5.94 6.37
N TYR A 51 -24.69 6.87 6.77
CA TYR A 51 -26.01 6.48 7.28
C TYR A 51 -26.84 5.72 6.25
N GLN A 52 -26.80 6.10 4.96
CA GLN A 52 -27.46 5.31 3.90
C GLN A 52 -26.92 3.87 3.84
N TYR A 53 -25.60 3.68 3.94
CA TYR A 53 -24.98 2.35 3.94
C TYR A 53 -25.31 1.55 5.22
N LEU A 54 -25.43 2.25 6.35
CA LEU A 54 -25.80 1.66 7.63
C LEU A 54 -27.27 1.19 7.61
N ASP A 55 -28.19 2.05 7.17
CA ASP A 55 -29.63 1.77 7.10
C ASP A 55 -29.96 0.65 6.11
N SER A 56 -29.14 0.52 5.06
CA SER A 56 -29.26 -0.58 4.08
C SER A 56 -28.55 -1.86 4.50
N GLY A 57 -27.98 -1.92 5.70
CA GLY A 57 -27.32 -3.12 6.24
C GLY A 57 -26.01 -3.49 5.53
N GLN A 58 -25.38 -2.54 4.83
CA GLN A 58 -24.15 -2.77 4.06
C GLN A 58 -22.87 -2.66 4.91
N VAL A 59 -22.98 -2.07 6.11
CA VAL A 59 -21.87 -1.88 7.06
C VAL A 59 -21.73 -3.11 7.95
N GLU A 60 -20.54 -3.71 7.99
CA GLU A 60 -20.22 -4.84 8.86
C GLU A 60 -19.72 -4.40 10.24
N LYS A 61 -18.81 -3.42 10.26
CA LYS A 61 -18.27 -2.85 11.51
C LYS A 61 -17.72 -1.44 11.29
N VAL A 62 -17.61 -0.70 12.38
CA VAL A 62 -17.00 0.63 12.42
C VAL A 62 -15.94 0.65 13.52
N VAL A 63 -14.75 1.15 13.20
CA VAL A 63 -13.64 1.31 14.14
C VAL A 63 -13.34 2.80 14.29
N PHE A 64 -13.52 3.33 15.49
CA PHE A 64 -13.23 4.73 15.79
C PHE A 64 -11.77 4.90 16.20
N ASN A 65 -11.09 5.87 15.61
CA ASN A 65 -9.73 6.27 15.94
C ASN A 65 -9.66 7.79 16.13
N LYS A 66 -9.74 8.24 17.38
CA LYS A 66 -9.72 9.66 17.76
C LYS A 66 -10.80 10.45 17.02
N SER A 67 -10.43 11.22 16.00
CA SER A 67 -11.33 12.05 15.19
C SER A 67 -11.83 11.35 13.93
N THR A 68 -11.31 10.17 13.58
CA THR A 68 -11.67 9.48 12.34
C THR A 68 -12.39 8.17 12.63
N ALA A 69 -13.33 7.77 11.76
CA ALA A 69 -14.00 6.48 11.84
C ALA A 69 -13.73 5.68 10.55
N GLN A 70 -13.31 4.44 10.74
CA GLN A 70 -13.03 3.50 9.67
C GLN A 70 -14.24 2.57 9.51
N VAL A 71 -14.82 2.56 8.32
CA VAL A 71 -16.03 1.78 8.01
C VAL A 71 -15.63 0.58 7.18
N TYR A 72 -16.08 -0.58 7.63
CA TYR A 72 -15.92 -1.85 6.95
C TYR A 72 -17.27 -2.28 6.41
N LEU A 73 -17.31 -2.64 5.14
CA LEU A 73 -18.51 -3.14 4.48
C LEU A 73 -18.53 -4.66 4.54
N ASN A 74 -19.73 -5.23 4.53
CA ASN A 74 -19.89 -6.66 4.41
C ASN A 74 -19.47 -7.16 3.00
N LYS A 75 -19.28 -8.47 2.88
CA LYS A 75 -18.84 -9.11 1.63
C LYS A 75 -19.86 -8.96 0.48
N GLU A 76 -21.14 -8.84 0.81
CA GLU A 76 -22.22 -8.70 -0.16
C GLU A 76 -22.22 -7.29 -0.78
N ALA A 77 -22.08 -6.26 0.04
CA ALA A 77 -22.00 -4.86 -0.34
C ALA A 77 -20.74 -4.58 -1.17
N LEU A 78 -19.60 -5.21 -0.85
CA LEU A 78 -18.40 -5.15 -1.71
C LEU A 78 -18.64 -5.66 -3.13
N ASN A 79 -19.62 -6.53 -3.33
CA ASN A 79 -20.01 -7.03 -4.65
C ASN A 79 -21.13 -6.24 -5.31
N SER A 80 -21.71 -5.25 -4.62
CA SER A 80 -22.76 -4.39 -5.13
C SER A 80 -22.22 -3.32 -6.10
N LYS A 81 -23.10 -2.83 -6.98
CA LYS A 81 -22.77 -1.75 -7.92
C LYS A 81 -22.34 -0.45 -7.23
N THR A 82 -22.88 -0.20 -6.04
CA THR A 82 -22.61 1.00 -5.23
C THR A 82 -21.15 1.12 -4.83
N HIS A 83 -20.46 -0.02 -4.67
CA HIS A 83 -19.11 -0.11 -4.16
C HIS A 83 -18.11 -0.68 -5.18
N GLU A 84 -18.46 -0.68 -6.47
CA GLU A 84 -17.58 -1.16 -7.56
C GLU A 84 -16.20 -0.48 -7.61
N LYS A 85 -16.14 0.76 -7.10
CA LYS A 85 -14.90 1.54 -7.06
C LYS A 85 -13.99 1.14 -5.88
N ILE A 86 -14.38 0.19 -5.05
CA ILE A 86 -13.58 -0.30 -3.93
C ILE A 86 -12.79 -1.53 -4.41
N GLU A 87 -11.49 -1.50 -4.18
CA GLU A 87 -10.62 -2.62 -4.50
C GLU A 87 -11.06 -3.86 -3.72
N LYS A 88 -11.46 -4.92 -4.42
CA LYS A 88 -11.92 -6.18 -3.80
C LYS A 88 -10.76 -7.04 -3.30
N LYS A 89 -9.53 -6.73 -3.75
CA LYS A 89 -8.32 -7.46 -3.38
C LYS A 89 -7.30 -6.51 -2.76
N ASN A 90 -6.61 -6.99 -1.73
CA ASN A 90 -5.42 -6.36 -1.17
C ASN A 90 -4.24 -6.49 -2.14
N LEU A 91 -3.16 -5.74 -1.90
CA LEU A 91 -1.89 -5.85 -2.64
C LEU A 91 -1.31 -7.28 -2.71
N LEU A 92 -1.68 -8.14 -1.75
CA LEU A 92 -1.27 -9.55 -1.67
C LEU A 92 -2.21 -10.49 -2.46
N GLY A 93 -3.18 -9.97 -3.20
CA GLY A 93 -4.16 -10.75 -3.98
C GLY A 93 -5.25 -11.45 -3.17
N LYS A 94 -5.29 -11.24 -1.85
CA LYS A 94 -6.33 -11.73 -0.93
C LYS A 94 -7.54 -10.80 -0.90
N ASP A 95 -8.69 -11.31 -0.47
CA ASP A 95 -9.91 -10.50 -0.28
C ASP A 95 -9.63 -9.27 0.60
N ASN A 96 -10.23 -8.14 0.20
CA ASN A 96 -10.11 -6.90 0.95
C ASN A 96 -10.87 -7.00 2.28
N THR A 97 -10.11 -7.01 3.38
CA THR A 97 -10.62 -6.97 4.77
C THR A 97 -10.22 -5.67 5.47
N GLY A 98 -9.64 -4.73 4.72
CA GLY A 98 -9.23 -3.42 5.21
C GLY A 98 -10.43 -2.49 5.40
N PRO A 99 -10.20 -1.28 5.92
CA PRO A 99 -11.22 -0.25 5.94
C PRO A 99 -11.58 0.13 4.49
N HIS A 100 -12.87 0.17 4.18
CA HIS A 100 -13.36 0.48 2.84
C HIS A 100 -13.67 1.97 2.69
N TYR A 101 -14.12 2.60 3.79
CA TYR A 101 -14.30 4.05 3.85
C TYR A 101 -13.71 4.63 5.14
N THR A 102 -13.35 5.91 5.06
CA THR A 102 -12.99 6.75 6.21
C THR A 102 -14.01 7.88 6.35
N LEU A 103 -14.33 8.22 7.59
CA LEU A 103 -15.11 9.37 8.00
C LEU A 103 -14.22 10.25 8.87
N ASP A 104 -14.17 11.54 8.59
CA ASP A 104 -13.46 12.55 9.37
C ASP A 104 -14.45 13.56 9.99
#